data_AF-A0A090QFK1-F1
#
_entry.id   AF-A0A090QFK1-F1
#
_cell.length_a   1.000
_cell.length_b   1.000
_cell.length_c   1.000
_cell.angle_alpha   90.00
_cell.angle_beta   90.00
_cell.angle_gamma   90.00
#
_symmetry.space_group_name_H-M   'P 1'
#
loop_
_entity.id
_entity.type
_entity.pdbx_description
1 polymer ?
#
loop_
_entity_poly.entity_id
_entity_poly.type
_entity_poly.pdbx_seq_one_letter_code
_entity_poly.pdbx_strand_id
1 'polypeptide(L)'
;MKKAKKITYLFGAGASYNAVPILNSLSDLMIKSGSYLKISAPQIFGHIKNPIDRNGFNNFIKFAENLINLGENAREYGTLDTYAKKLHLNSEVEELKKLKFLVSIFFTIWQGYLHTLFPLKEENENDQRVKFQKIDSRYKSLVSNFLLENDSLDSLILTRI
;
A
#
# COMPACT_ATOMS: atom_id res chain seq x y z
N MET A 1 -38.25 27.22 -9.21
CA MET A 1 -37.39 26.24 -8.51
C MET A 1 -35.94 26.46 -8.94
N LYS A 2 -35.00 26.67 -8.00
CA LYS A 2 -33.57 26.79 -8.32
C LYS A 2 -33.06 25.43 -8.81
N LYS A 3 -32.48 25.40 -10.02
CA LYS A 3 -31.90 24.18 -10.61
C LYS A 3 -30.76 23.71 -9.72
N ALA A 4 -30.82 22.47 -9.24
CA ALA A 4 -29.77 21.89 -8.40
C ALA A 4 -28.44 21.89 -9.16
N LYS A 5 -27.40 22.45 -8.55
CA LYS A 5 -26.05 22.44 -9.14
C LYS A 5 -25.54 21.01 -9.15
N LYS A 6 -25.04 20.56 -10.31
CA LYS A 6 -24.31 19.30 -10.41
C LYS A 6 -22.89 19.54 -9.89
N ILE A 7 -22.52 18.86 -8.81
CA ILE A 7 -21.19 18.96 -8.21
C ILE A 7 -20.48 17.63 -8.43
N THR A 8 -19.28 17.69 -8.98
CA THR A 8 -18.38 16.54 -9.13
C THR A 8 -17.22 16.70 -8.17
N TYR A 9 -16.96 15.67 -7.36
CA TYR A 9 -15.81 15.63 -6.49
C TYR A 9 -14.72 14.76 -7.10
N LEU A 10 -13.49 15.26 -7.10
CA LEU A 10 -12.29 14.52 -7.49
C LEU A 10 -11.39 14.42 -6.27
N PHE A 11 -11.23 13.20 -5.76
CA PHE A 11 -10.37 12.91 -4.62
C PHE A 11 -9.19 12.04 -5.07
N GLY A 12 -7.99 12.37 -4.60
CA GLY A 12 -6.81 11.53 -4.74
C GLY A 12 -6.55 10.69 -3.48
N ALA A 13 -5.50 9.87 -3.51
CA ALA A 13 -5.07 9.08 -2.35
C ALA A 13 -4.74 9.93 -1.10
N GLY A 14 -4.47 11.22 -1.27
CA GLY A 14 -4.32 12.16 -0.15
C GLY A 14 -5.60 12.44 0.64
N ALA A 15 -6.78 12.18 0.08
CA ALA A 15 -8.04 12.35 0.81
C ALA A 15 -8.18 11.34 1.96
N SER A 16 -7.52 10.18 1.87
CA SER A 16 -7.51 9.15 2.91
C SER A 16 -6.31 9.24 3.85
N TYR A 17 -5.56 10.35 3.83
CA TYR A 17 -4.32 10.55 4.60
C TYR A 17 -4.44 10.26 6.10
N ASN A 18 -5.59 10.55 6.71
CA ASN A 18 -5.85 10.30 8.13
C ASN A 18 -6.52 8.94 8.41
N ALA A 19 -6.91 8.19 7.39
CA ALA A 19 -7.70 6.96 7.51
C ALA A 19 -6.87 5.70 7.25
N VAL A 20 -5.85 5.79 6.40
CA VAL A 20 -4.97 4.67 6.04
C VAL A 20 -3.50 5.07 6.11
N PRO A 21 -2.58 4.11 6.29
CA PRO A 21 -1.15 4.39 6.31
C PRO A 21 -0.70 5.07 5.02
N ILE A 22 0.14 6.09 5.16
CA ILE A 22 0.78 6.74 4.02
C ILE A 22 2.00 5.94 3.56
N LEU A 23 2.40 6.14 2.30
CA LEU A 23 3.45 5.38 1.60
C LEU A 23 4.69 5.10 2.45
N ASN A 24 5.23 6.12 3.13
CA ASN A 24 6.47 6.02 3.92
C ASN A 24 6.33 5.16 5.19
N SER A 25 5.11 4.97 5.69
CA SER A 25 4.79 4.19 6.90
C SER A 25 4.19 2.82 6.60
N LEU A 26 3.83 2.58 5.33
CA LEU A 26 3.04 1.42 4.94
C LEU A 26 3.81 0.11 5.16
N SER A 27 5.09 0.06 4.77
CA SER A 27 5.96 -1.10 4.96
C SER A 27 6.07 -1.51 6.43
N ASP A 28 6.36 -0.53 7.30
CA ASP A 28 6.50 -0.76 8.74
C ASP A 28 5.20 -1.25 9.37
N LEU A 29 4.06 -0.68 8.96
CA LEU A 29 2.77 -1.07 9.49
C LEU A 29 2.32 -2.45 8.99
N MET A 30 2.68 -2.85 7.77
CA MET A 30 2.49 -4.22 7.29
C MET A 30 3.30 -5.21 8.13
N ILE A 31 4.57 -4.91 8.41
CA ILE A 31 5.43 -5.75 9.26
C ILE A 31 4.85 -5.85 10.67
N LYS A 32 4.57 -4.71 11.32
CA LYS A 32 3.96 -4.67 12.66
C LYS A 32 2.66 -5.45 12.72
N SER A 33 1.80 -5.30 11.72
CA SER A 33 0.51 -6.01 11.65
C SER A 33 0.71 -7.51 11.50
N GLY A 34 1.59 -7.95 10.60
CA GLY A 34 1.91 -9.36 10.43
C GLY A 34 2.51 -9.97 11.71
N SER A 35 3.43 -9.28 12.38
CA SER A 35 3.99 -9.71 13.66
C SER A 35 2.91 -9.82 14.74
N TYR A 36 2.02 -8.83 14.85
CA TYR A 36 0.90 -8.86 15.79
C TYR A 36 -0.04 -10.03 15.52
N LEU A 37 -0.42 -10.27 14.26
CA LEU A 37 -1.26 -11.41 13.88
C LEU A 37 -0.59 -12.73 14.26
N LYS A 38 0.71 -12.88 13.97
CA LYS A 38 1.48 -14.09 14.30
C LYS A 38 1.52 -14.35 15.81
N ILE A 39 1.76 -13.31 16.62
CA ILE A 39 1.79 -13.41 18.09
C ILE A 39 0.40 -13.69 18.67
N SER A 40 -0.66 -13.15 18.05
CA SER A 40 -2.04 -13.31 18.51
C SER A 40 -2.66 -14.64 18.07
N ALA A 41 -2.08 -15.32 17.08
CA ALA A 41 -2.60 -16.57 16.54
C ALA A 41 -2.86 -17.65 17.60
N PRO A 42 -1.98 -17.91 18.59
CA PRO A 42 -2.27 -18.87 19.64
C PRO A 42 -3.48 -18.51 20.50
N GLN A 43 -3.83 -17.23 20.63
CA GLN A 43 -5.04 -16.82 21.38
C GLN A 43 -6.31 -17.04 20.55
N ILE A 44 -6.22 -16.84 19.23
CA ILE A 44 -7.34 -17.03 18.30
C ILE A 44 -7.62 -18.54 18.09
N PHE A 45 -6.57 -19.35 18.01
CA PHE A 45 -6.65 -20.76 17.64
C PHE A 45 -6.36 -21.74 18.81
N GLY A 46 -5.97 -21.24 19.99
CA GLY A 46 -5.43 -22.06 21.09
C GLY A 46 -6.43 -23.01 21.78
N HIS A 47 -7.73 -22.78 21.61
CA HIS A 47 -8.76 -23.67 22.13
C HIS A 47 -9.11 -24.81 21.17
N ILE A 48 -8.50 -24.85 19.98
CA ILE A 48 -8.99 -25.68 18.90
C ILE A 48 -8.24 -27.01 18.85
N LYS A 49 -8.98 -28.12 19.01
CA LYS A 49 -8.44 -29.48 19.14
C LYS A 49 -8.46 -30.31 17.86
N ASN A 50 -9.12 -29.86 16.79
CA ASN A 50 -9.36 -30.67 15.58
C ASN A 50 -8.22 -30.53 14.54
N PRO A 51 -7.90 -31.57 13.75
CA PRO A 51 -6.83 -31.52 12.73
C PRO A 51 -7.11 -30.54 11.58
N ILE A 52 -8.37 -30.35 11.20
CA ILE A 52 -8.81 -29.36 10.19
C ILE A 52 -8.37 -27.94 10.61
N ASP A 53 -8.38 -27.69 11.91
CA ASP A 53 -8.04 -26.39 12.48
C ASP A 53 -6.53 -26.15 12.59
N ARG A 54 -5.70 -27.22 12.55
CA ARG A 54 -4.24 -27.07 12.40
C ARG A 54 -3.87 -26.51 11.04
N ASN A 55 -4.57 -26.91 9.99
CA ASN A 55 -4.37 -26.33 8.65
C ASN A 55 -4.81 -24.86 8.62
N GLY A 56 -5.93 -24.53 9.27
CA GLY A 56 -6.37 -23.14 9.45
C GLY A 56 -5.32 -22.27 10.15
N PHE A 57 -4.79 -22.76 11.29
CA PHE A 57 -3.71 -22.10 12.02
C PHE A 57 -2.46 -21.90 11.15
N ASN A 58 -1.97 -22.96 10.50
CA ASN A 58 -0.78 -22.87 9.64
C ASN A 58 -0.98 -21.90 8.47
N ASN A 59 -2.16 -21.90 7.85
CA ASN A 59 -2.50 -20.96 6.79
C ASN A 59 -2.55 -19.51 7.31
N PHE A 60 -3.07 -19.30 8.51
CA PHE A 60 -3.09 -17.99 9.16
C PHE A 60 -1.67 -17.49 9.49
N ILE A 61 -0.82 -18.35 10.07
CA ILE A 61 0.59 -18.02 10.31
C ILE A 61 1.30 -17.69 8.99
N LYS A 62 1.09 -18.49 7.95
CA LYS A 62 1.66 -18.24 6.62
C LYS A 62 1.17 -16.92 6.02
N PHE A 63 -0.10 -16.57 6.22
CA PHE A 63 -0.62 -15.26 5.83
C PHE A 63 0.10 -14.13 6.57
N ALA A 64 0.25 -14.25 7.90
CA ALA A 64 0.95 -13.26 8.71
C ALA A 64 2.42 -13.10 8.27
N GLU A 65 3.12 -14.19 7.98
CA GLU A 65 4.49 -14.18 7.45
C GLU A 65 4.58 -13.56 6.06
N ASN A 66 3.62 -13.86 5.19
CA ASN A 66 3.56 -13.24 3.86
C ASN A 66 3.37 -11.72 3.95
N LEU A 67 2.60 -11.23 4.93
CA LEU A 67 2.41 -9.80 5.16
C LEU A 67 3.71 -9.14 5.67
N ILE A 68 4.44 -9.80 6.57
CA ILE A 68 5.77 -9.35 7.03
C ILE A 68 6.72 -9.25 5.84
N ASN A 69 6.86 -10.33 5.06
CA ASN A 69 7.75 -10.37 3.91
C ASN A 69 7.40 -9.31 2.87
N LEU A 70 6.11 -9.02 2.66
CA LEU A 70 5.68 -7.95 1.76
C LEU A 70 6.16 -6.59 2.23
N GLY A 71 6.04 -6.30 3.53
CA GLY A 71 6.53 -5.05 4.10
C GLY A 71 8.05 -4.94 4.04
N GLU A 72 8.79 -6.03 4.27
CA GLU A 72 10.26 -6.04 4.12
C GLU A 72 10.69 -5.80 2.66
N ASN A 73 10.04 -6.46 1.69
CA ASN A 73 10.31 -6.21 0.28
C ASN A 73 9.98 -4.76 -0.10
N ALA A 74 8.85 -4.22 0.36
CA ALA A 74 8.50 -2.82 0.11
C ALA A 74 9.50 -1.85 0.74
N ARG A 75 10.10 -2.19 1.89
CA ARG A 75 11.17 -1.43 2.53
C ARG A 75 12.47 -1.50 1.72
N GLU A 76 12.86 -2.70 1.26
CA GLU A 76 14.06 -2.91 0.44
C GLU A 76 14.02 -2.10 -0.87
N TYR A 77 12.88 -2.10 -1.56
CA TYR A 77 12.68 -1.34 -2.81
C TYR A 77 12.21 0.11 -2.58
N GLY A 78 12.21 0.58 -1.33
CA GLY A 78 11.85 1.94 -0.92
C GLY A 78 10.35 2.20 -0.79
N THR A 79 9.51 1.65 -1.68
CA THR A 79 8.04 1.71 -1.54
C THR A 79 7.37 0.45 -2.09
N LEU A 80 6.14 0.21 -1.65
CA LEU A 80 5.30 -0.86 -2.19
C LEU A 80 5.03 -0.68 -3.70
N ASP A 81 4.85 0.57 -4.17
CA ASP A 81 4.64 0.87 -5.58
C ASP A 81 5.88 0.56 -6.42
N THR A 82 7.06 0.89 -5.91
CA THR A 82 8.35 0.54 -6.54
C THR A 82 8.51 -0.98 -6.62
N TYR A 83 8.19 -1.69 -5.54
CA TYR A 83 8.25 -3.15 -5.52
C TYR A 83 7.27 -3.76 -6.53
N ALA A 84 6.01 -3.29 -6.58
CA ALA A 84 5.04 -3.75 -7.56
C ALA A 84 5.50 -3.49 -9.01
N LYS A 85 6.14 -2.34 -9.27
CA LYS A 85 6.72 -2.02 -10.58
C LYS A 85 7.85 -2.99 -10.93
N LYS A 86 8.75 -3.32 -9.99
CA LYS A 86 9.80 -4.33 -10.19
C LYS A 86 9.20 -5.67 -10.59
N LEU A 87 8.20 -6.16 -9.84
CA LEU A 87 7.55 -7.44 -10.12
C LEU A 87 6.92 -7.46 -11.52
N HIS A 88 6.29 -6.35 -11.91
CA HIS A 88 5.67 -6.21 -13.22
C HIS A 88 6.71 -6.24 -14.35
N LEU A 89 7.79 -5.46 -14.24
CA LEU A 89 8.85 -5.39 -15.25
C LEU A 89 9.57 -6.73 -15.43
N ASN A 90 9.73 -7.50 -14.35
CA ASN A 90 10.36 -8.81 -14.38
C ASN A 90 9.41 -9.96 -14.77
N SER A 91 8.14 -9.67 -15.07
CA SER A 91 7.11 -10.68 -15.35
C SER A 91 6.91 -11.70 -14.21
N GLU A 92 7.09 -11.27 -12.95
CA GLU A 92 6.87 -12.08 -11.76
C GLU A 92 5.37 -12.14 -11.40
N VAL A 93 4.58 -12.79 -12.27
CA VAL A 93 3.11 -12.74 -12.26
C VAL A 93 2.50 -13.24 -10.95
N GLU A 94 3.01 -14.33 -10.39
CA GLU A 94 2.45 -14.92 -9.16
C GLU A 94 2.74 -14.07 -7.92
N GLU A 95 3.95 -13.52 -7.80
CA GLU A 95 4.27 -12.58 -6.72
C GLU A 95 3.48 -11.29 -6.85
N LEU A 96 3.24 -10.81 -8.08
CA LEU A 96 2.39 -9.64 -8.30
C LEU A 96 0.92 -9.89 -7.91
N LYS A 97 0.37 -11.09 -8.19
CA LYS A 97 -0.96 -11.48 -7.71
C LYS A 97 -1.01 -11.54 -6.19
N LYS A 98 0.01 -12.14 -5.58
CA LYS A 98 0.14 -12.25 -4.12
C LYS A 98 0.21 -10.88 -3.46
N LEU A 99 1.01 -9.96 -4.01
CA LEU A 99 1.07 -8.55 -3.57
C LEU A 99 -0.32 -7.93 -3.59
N LYS A 100 -1.04 -7.98 -4.73
CA LYS A 100 -2.38 -7.40 -4.86
C LYS A 100 -3.36 -7.96 -3.82
N PHE A 101 -3.33 -9.27 -3.62
CA PHE A 101 -4.15 -9.95 -2.62
C PHE A 101 -3.84 -9.48 -1.19
N LEU A 102 -2.57 -9.53 -0.79
CA LEU A 102 -2.14 -9.16 0.56
C LEU A 102 -2.44 -7.70 0.88
N VAL A 103 -2.20 -6.78 -0.06
CA VAL A 103 -2.47 -5.35 0.10
C VAL A 103 -3.97 -5.10 0.30
N SER A 104 -4.82 -5.76 -0.49
CA SER A 104 -6.27 -5.66 -0.36
C SER A 104 -6.76 -6.11 1.02
N ILE A 105 -6.30 -7.29 1.47
CA ILE A 105 -6.67 -7.81 2.79
C ILE A 105 -6.10 -6.93 3.91
N PHE A 106 -4.86 -6.47 3.79
CA PHE A 106 -4.25 -5.55 4.76
C PHE A 106 -5.10 -4.31 4.97
N PHE A 107 -5.49 -3.60 3.90
CA PHE A 107 -6.31 -2.39 4.05
C PHE A 107 -7.71 -2.69 4.58
N THR A 108 -8.28 -3.85 4.24
CA THR A 108 -9.56 -4.29 4.78
C THR A 108 -9.49 -4.49 6.30
N ILE A 109 -8.49 -5.22 6.79
CA ILE A 109 -8.29 -5.44 8.23
C ILE A 109 -7.89 -4.13 8.93
N TRP A 110 -7.12 -3.27 8.25
CA TRP A 110 -6.73 -1.96 8.78
C TRP A 110 -7.94 -1.11 9.13
N GLN A 111 -8.84 -0.92 8.16
CA GLN A 111 -10.05 -0.14 8.33
C GLN A 111 -10.97 -0.71 9.40
N GLY A 112 -11.08 -2.04 9.49
CA GLY A 112 -11.94 -2.69 10.48
C GLY A 112 -11.37 -2.71 11.90
N TYR A 113 -10.05 -2.82 12.06
CA TYR A 113 -9.45 -3.17 13.35
C TYR A 113 -8.05 -2.58 13.59
N LEU A 114 -7.08 -2.76 12.68
CA LEU A 114 -5.67 -2.46 13.03
C LEU A 114 -5.42 -0.97 13.30
N HIS A 115 -6.23 -0.06 12.73
CA HIS A 115 -6.10 1.37 13.00
C HIS A 115 -6.33 1.75 14.48
N THR A 116 -7.07 0.94 15.24
CA THR A 116 -7.27 1.18 16.68
C THR A 116 -6.08 0.70 17.51
N LEU A 117 -5.34 -0.27 17.01
CA LEU A 117 -4.14 -0.82 17.67
C LEU A 117 -2.88 -0.04 17.31
N PHE A 118 -2.80 0.44 16.07
CA PHE A 118 -1.67 1.18 15.52
C PHE A 118 -2.17 2.55 15.05
N PRO A 119 -2.46 3.48 15.97
CA PRO A 119 -2.95 4.79 15.59
C PRO A 119 -1.94 5.49 14.68
N LEU A 120 -2.42 6.04 13.57
CA LEU A 120 -1.57 6.81 12.64
C LEU A 120 -1.03 8.08 13.28
N LYS A 121 -1.66 8.57 14.36
CA LYS A 121 -1.23 9.71 15.15
C LYS A 121 -0.50 9.25 16.39
N GLU A 122 0.82 9.31 16.34
CA GLU A 122 1.56 9.62 17.56
C GLU A 122 1.44 11.14 17.79
N GLU A 123 0.94 11.55 18.95
CA GLU A 123 0.95 12.95 19.42
C GLU A 123 2.37 13.42 19.76
N ASN A 124 3.34 13.09 18.93
CA ASN A 124 4.73 13.45 19.13
C ASN A 124 5.04 14.71 18.31
N GLU A 125 5.63 15.73 18.95
CA GLU A 125 6.10 16.98 18.33
C GLU A 125 7.08 16.77 17.16
N ASN A 126 7.58 15.54 16.99
CA ASN A 126 8.46 15.09 15.92
C ASN A 126 7.74 14.32 14.80
N ASP A 127 6.43 14.53 14.60
CA ASP A 127 5.68 13.92 13.49
C ASP A 127 6.32 14.29 12.14
N GLN A 128 7.15 13.38 11.61
CA GLN A 128 7.84 13.50 10.32
C GLN A 128 6.89 13.36 9.13
N ARG A 129 5.57 13.34 9.37
CA ARG A 129 4.58 13.42 8.32
C ARG A 129 4.83 14.64 7.45
N VAL A 130 5.03 14.39 6.16
CA VAL A 130 5.35 15.40 5.16
C VAL A 130 4.33 16.53 5.27
N LYS A 131 4.77 17.70 5.75
CA LYS A 131 3.94 18.90 5.76
C LYS A 131 3.45 19.13 4.35
N PHE A 132 2.16 19.42 4.20
CA PHE A 132 1.59 19.76 2.91
C PHE A 132 2.45 20.85 2.24
N GLN A 133 2.97 20.54 1.06
CA GLN A 133 3.66 21.50 0.22
C GLN A 133 2.73 21.87 -0.93
N LYS A 134 2.69 23.16 -1.28
CA LYS A 134 1.90 23.65 -2.41
C LYS A 134 2.26 22.97 -3.74
N ILE A 135 3.50 22.49 -3.86
CA ILE A 135 4.01 21.78 -5.02
C ILE A 135 4.56 20.44 -4.55
N ASP A 136 3.95 19.34 -5.01
CA ASP A 136 4.41 17.99 -4.70
C ASP A 136 5.54 17.60 -5.65
N SER A 137 6.77 17.61 -5.13
CA SER A 137 7.98 17.32 -5.91
C SER A 137 8.05 15.88 -6.42
N ARG A 138 7.29 14.94 -5.84
CA ARG A 138 7.32 13.51 -6.21
C ARG A 138 6.80 13.27 -7.62
N TYR A 139 5.85 14.08 -8.08
CA TYR A 139 5.30 13.97 -9.43
C TYR A 139 6.18 14.60 -10.51
N LYS A 140 7.22 15.37 -10.15
CA LYS A 140 8.08 16.04 -11.14
C LYS A 140 8.76 15.06 -12.09
N SER A 141 9.29 13.95 -11.57
CA SER A 141 9.93 12.93 -12.40
C SER A 141 8.93 12.23 -13.32
N LEU A 142 7.73 11.91 -12.81
CA LEU A 142 6.67 11.30 -13.61
C LEU A 142 6.23 12.22 -14.75
N VAL A 143 5.96 13.50 -14.44
CA VAL A 143 5.55 14.50 -15.44
C VAL A 143 6.69 14.74 -16.44
N SER A 144 7.93 14.85 -15.99
CA SER A 144 9.10 14.99 -16.87
C SER A 144 9.23 13.82 -17.84
N ASN A 145 9.05 12.59 -17.37
CA ASN A 145 9.12 11.41 -18.24
C ASN A 145 7.98 11.38 -19.27
N PHE A 146 6.76 11.75 -18.87
CA PHE A 146 5.63 11.88 -19.79
C PHE A 146 5.87 12.95 -20.88
N LEU A 147 6.49 14.08 -20.50
CA LEU A 147 6.83 15.14 -21.45
C LEU A 147 7.91 14.67 -22.43
N LEU A 148 8.94 13.97 -21.94
CA LEU A 148 10.00 13.43 -22.80
C LEU A 148 9.51 12.35 -23.76
N GLU A 149 8.61 11.47 -23.32
CA GLU A 149 7.98 10.47 -24.20
C GLU A 149 7.18 11.14 -25.32
N ASN A 150 6.40 12.19 -25.02
CA ASN A 150 5.63 12.90 -26.03
C ASN A 150 6.51 13.76 -26.97
N ASP A 151 7.54 14.43 -26.45
CA ASP A 151 8.50 15.17 -27.30
C ASP A 151 9.25 14.25 -28.27
N SER A 152 9.57 13.03 -27.83
CA SER A 152 10.20 12.03 -28.69
C SER A 152 9.29 11.55 -29.81
N LEU A 153 7.98 11.45 -29.56
CA LEU A 153 6.97 11.14 -30.57
C LEU A 153 6.82 12.27 -31.60
N ASP A 154 6.81 13.52 -31.14
CA ASP A 154 6.70 14.69 -32.03
C ASP A 154 7.96 14.87 -32.91
N SER A 155 9.14 14.57 -32.38
CA SER A 155 10.39 14.58 -33.16
C SER A 155 10.43 13.50 -34.26
N LEU A 156 9.78 12.35 -34.03
CA LEU A 156 9.71 11.24 -34.99
C LEU A 156 8.72 11.52 -36.14
N ILE A 157 7.69 12.33 -35.87
CA ILE A 157 6.70 12.75 -36.87
C ILE A 157 7.30 13.82 -37.79
N LEU A 158 8.11 14.74 -37.26
CA LEU A 158 8.75 15.80 -38.03
C LEU A 158 9.91 15.33 -38.93
N THR A 159 10.47 14.13 -38.71
CA THR A 159 11.51 13.55 -39.58
C THR A 159 10.95 12.69 -40.73
N ARG A 160 9.62 12.54 -40.83
CA ARG A 160 8.94 11.76 -41.88
C ARG A 160 8.16 12.62 -42.90
N ILE A 161 8.39 13.93 -42.93
CA ILE A 161 7.88 14.86 -43.95
C ILE A 161 9.07 15.35 -44.78
#